data_AF-A0A8B6DD69-F1
#
_entry.id   AF-A0A8B6DD69-F1
#
_cell.length_a   1.000
_cell.length_b   1.000
_cell.length_c   1.000
_cell.angle_alpha   90.00
_cell.angle_beta   90.00
_cell.angle_gamma   90.00
#
_symmetry.space_group_name_H-M   'P 1'
#
loop_
_entity.id
_entity.type
_entity.pdbx_description
1 polymer ?
#
loop_
_entity_poly.entity_id
_entity_poly.type
_entity_poly.pdbx_seq_one_letter_code
_entity_poly.pdbx_strand_id
1 'polypeptide(L)'
;MGAHGVGKTALENRLMSSEYMSVNELVIEAHQLAKEFECKYIETSAELNHKVDELLAELLKQIKLKLNPEAIHKAAILTEVTGKKHSLLKGAKRLFSKIWRRTSKPLAQCENLFKL
;
A
#
# COMPACT_ATOMS: atom_id res chain seq x y z
N MET A 1 -44.18 -29.88 11.94
CA MET A 1 -43.31 -28.77 12.40
C MET A 1 -41.98 -28.93 11.69
N GLY A 2 -41.69 -28.03 10.75
CA GLY A 2 -40.70 -28.24 9.68
C GLY A 2 -39.26 -27.93 10.07
N ALA A 3 -38.38 -28.91 9.89
CA ALA A 3 -36.93 -28.72 9.86
C ALA A 3 -36.51 -28.33 8.43
N HIS A 4 -36.82 -27.11 8.01
CA HIS A 4 -36.40 -26.56 6.71
C HIS A 4 -35.76 -25.19 6.96
N GLY A 5 -34.43 -25.15 7.12
CA GLY A 5 -33.73 -23.87 7.23
C GLY A 5 -32.24 -23.94 7.55
N VAL A 6 -31.81 -24.94 8.33
CA VAL A 6 -30.43 -24.97 8.86
C VAL A 6 -29.36 -25.33 7.81
N GLY A 7 -29.71 -26.14 6.81
CA GLY A 7 -28.76 -26.58 5.78
C GLY A 7 -28.47 -25.54 4.69
N LYS A 8 -29.46 -24.71 4.34
CA LYS A 8 -29.28 -23.67 3.30
C LYS A 8 -28.37 -22.54 3.80
N THR A 9 -28.59 -22.06 5.02
CA THR A 9 -27.75 -21.03 5.65
C THR A 9 -26.33 -21.52 5.94
N ALA A 10 -26.14 -22.79 6.31
CA ALA A 10 -24.81 -23.35 6.52
C ALA A 10 -24.00 -23.45 5.22
N LEU A 11 -24.64 -23.82 4.10
CA LEU A 11 -23.99 -23.87 2.79
C LEU A 11 -23.69 -22.48 2.25
N GLU A 12 -24.63 -21.53 2.38
CA GLU A 12 -24.45 -20.14 1.98
C GLU A 12 -23.32 -19.46 2.75
N ASN A 13 -23.24 -19.66 4.07
CA ASN A 13 -22.13 -19.15 4.88
C ASN A 13 -20.79 -19.77 4.50
N ARG A 14 -20.75 -21.06 4.14
CA ARG A 14 -19.53 -21.74 3.68
C ARG A 14 -19.09 -21.26 2.30
N LEU A 15 -20.04 -21.04 1.39
CA LEU A 15 -19.78 -20.51 0.06
C LEU A 15 -19.27 -19.08 0.15
N MET A 16 -19.96 -18.19 0.86
CA MET A 16 -19.49 -16.83 1.11
C MET A 16 -18.11 -16.85 1.75
N SER A 17 -17.89 -17.62 2.82
CA SER A 17 -16.57 -17.70 3.45
C SER A 17 -15.49 -18.17 2.47
N SER A 18 -15.79 -19.14 1.60
CA SER A 18 -14.84 -19.62 0.58
C SER A 18 -14.53 -18.57 -0.49
N GLU A 19 -15.54 -17.85 -0.97
CA GLU A 19 -15.38 -16.76 -1.93
C GLU A 19 -14.57 -15.61 -1.33
N TYR A 20 -14.87 -15.21 -0.09
CA TYR A 20 -14.11 -14.19 0.63
C TYR A 20 -12.65 -14.57 0.86
N MET A 21 -12.38 -15.84 1.20
CA MET A 21 -11.00 -16.32 1.36
C MET A 21 -10.23 -16.32 0.03
N SER A 22 -10.90 -16.65 -1.07
CA SER A 22 -10.29 -16.58 -2.41
C SER A 22 -9.99 -15.14 -2.85
N VAL A 23 -10.88 -14.19 -2.57
CA VAL A 23 -10.64 -12.77 -2.90
C VAL A 23 -9.48 -12.19 -2.09
N ASN A 24 -9.35 -12.55 -0.81
CA ASN A 24 -8.24 -12.10 0.02
C ASN A 24 -6.88 -12.59 -0.50
N GLU A 25 -6.81 -13.82 -1.01
CA GLU A 25 -5.58 -14.36 -1.60
C GLU A 25 -5.17 -13.60 -2.86
N LEU A 26 -6.13 -13.29 -3.73
CA LEU A 26 -5.91 -12.48 -4.94
C LEU A 26 -5.44 -11.05 -4.61
N VAL A 27 -5.97 -10.43 -3.56
CA VAL A 27 -5.53 -9.11 -3.09
C VAL A 27 -4.06 -9.16 -2.64
N ILE A 28 -3.69 -10.19 -1.90
CA ILE A 28 -2.31 -10.38 -1.44
C ILE A 28 -1.37 -10.58 -2.63
N GLU A 29 -1.74 -11.41 -3.60
CA GLU A 29 -0.97 -11.64 -4.82
C GLU A 29 -0.81 -10.35 -5.63
N ALA A 30 -1.90 -9.61 -5.84
CA ALA A 30 -1.87 -8.34 -6.57
C ALA A 30 -0.93 -7.32 -5.90
N HIS A 31 -0.94 -7.24 -4.56
CA HIS A 31 -0.03 -6.38 -3.82
C HIS A 31 1.44 -6.85 -3.92
N GLN A 32 1.69 -8.16 -3.95
CA GLN A 32 3.04 -8.71 -4.15
C GLN A 32 3.57 -8.38 -5.55
N LEU A 33 2.77 -8.62 -6.59
CA LEU A 33 3.12 -8.29 -7.97
C LEU A 33 3.35 -6.79 -8.14
N ALA A 34 2.50 -5.94 -7.55
CA ALA A 34 2.68 -4.51 -7.63
C ALA A 34 4.02 -4.05 -7.02
N LYS A 35 4.44 -4.70 -5.93
CA LYS A 35 5.76 -4.47 -5.34
C LYS A 35 6.89 -4.97 -6.23
N GLU A 36 6.73 -6.15 -6.83
CA GLU A 36 7.73 -6.75 -7.73
C GLU A 36 7.96 -5.90 -8.99
N PHE A 37 6.89 -5.38 -9.57
CA PHE A 37 6.93 -4.54 -10.78
C PHE A 37 7.01 -3.03 -10.48
N GLU A 38 7.24 -2.65 -9.22
CA GLU A 38 7.38 -1.26 -8.77
C GLU A 38 6.23 -0.34 -9.23
N CYS A 39 5.01 -0.86 -9.25
CA CYS A 39 3.82 -0.12 -9.68
C CYS A 39 2.89 0.16 -8.50
N LYS A 40 2.04 1.20 -8.65
CA LYS A 40 1.03 1.54 -7.65
C LYS A 40 -0.18 0.63 -7.81
N TYR A 41 -0.56 -0.04 -6.72
CA TYR A 41 -1.81 -0.81 -6.62
C TYR A 41 -2.91 0.05 -5.98
N ILE A 42 -4.11 0.03 -6.56
CA ILE A 42 -5.30 0.72 -6.04
C ILE A 42 -6.49 -0.21 -6.25
N GLU A 43 -7.08 -0.69 -5.15
CA GLU A 43 -8.39 -1.34 -5.19
C GLU A 43 -9.49 -0.31 -5.44
N THR A 44 -10.37 -0.59 -6.38
CA THR A 44 -11.46 0.32 -6.78
C THR A 44 -12.72 -0.48 -7.09
N SER A 45 -13.87 0.17 -6.92
CA SER A 45 -15.15 -0.35 -7.41
C SER A 45 -15.88 0.76 -8.15
N ALA A 46 -16.12 0.57 -9.45
CA ALA A 46 -16.84 1.53 -10.27
C ALA A 46 -18.32 1.63 -9.88
N GLU A 47 -18.94 0.49 -9.53
CA GLU A 47 -20.33 0.42 -9.10
C GLU A 47 -20.57 1.21 -7.81
N LEU A 48 -19.62 1.16 -6.88
CA LEU A 48 -19.69 1.90 -5.61
C LEU A 48 -19.03 3.29 -5.68
N ASN A 49 -18.53 3.69 -6.85
CA ASN A 49 -17.73 4.91 -7.03
C ASN A 49 -16.58 5.02 -5.99
N HIS A 50 -15.95 3.90 -5.64
CA HIS A 50 -14.90 3.82 -4.62
C HIS A 50 -13.52 4.00 -5.25
N LYS A 51 -12.77 5.03 -4.83
CA LYS A 51 -11.38 5.32 -5.25
C LYS A 51 -11.17 5.49 -6.76
N VAL A 52 -12.25 5.73 -7.52
CA VAL A 52 -12.18 5.96 -8.96
C VAL A 52 -11.40 7.24 -9.27
N ASP A 53 -11.61 8.28 -8.46
CA ASP A 53 -10.87 9.54 -8.52
C ASP A 53 -9.39 9.36 -8.20
N GLU A 54 -9.06 8.62 -7.14
CA GLU A 54 -7.68 8.32 -6.75
C GLU A 54 -6.93 7.57 -7.87
N LEU A 55 -7.60 6.59 -8.49
CA LEU A 55 -7.06 5.84 -9.62
C LEU A 55 -6.73 6.76 -10.80
N LEU A 56 -7.69 7.61 -11.21
CA LEU A 56 -7.52 8.50 -12.35
C LEU A 56 -6.47 9.58 -12.09
N ALA A 57 -6.44 10.15 -10.88
CA ALA A 57 -5.46 11.16 -10.49
C ALA A 57 -4.03 10.60 -10.49
N GLU A 58 -3.83 9.39 -9.97
CA GLU A 58 -2.50 8.77 -9.97
C GLU A 58 -2.06 8.36 -11.37
N LEU A 59 -2.95 7.80 -12.20
CA LEU A 59 -2.63 7.49 -13.59
C LEU A 59 -2.20 8.75 -14.36
N LEU A 60 -2.94 9.84 -14.20
CA LEU A 60 -2.60 11.13 -14.82
C LEU A 60 -1.24 11.65 -14.34
N LYS A 61 -0.94 11.50 -13.04
CA LYS A 61 0.37 11.86 -12.47
C LYS A 61 1.49 11.01 -13.09
N GLN A 62 1.32 9.70 -13.21
CA GLN A 62 2.31 8.83 -13.85
C GLN A 62 2.54 9.17 -15.32
N ILE A 63 1.47 9.48 -16.08
CA ILE A 63 1.59 9.94 -17.47
C ILE A 63 2.41 11.23 -17.54
N LYS A 64 2.11 12.22 -16.68
CA LYS A 64 2.86 13.49 -16.63
C LYS A 64 4.34 13.28 -16.31
N LEU A 65 4.67 12.38 -15.38
CA LEU A 65 6.06 12.04 -15.04
C LEU A 65 6.78 11.35 -16.20
N LYS A 66 6.10 10.46 -16.93
CA LYS A 66 6.66 9.82 -18.14
C LYS A 66 6.89 10.80 -19.28
N LEU A 67 6.00 11.78 -19.45
CA LEU A 67 6.14 12.81 -20.49
C LEU A 67 7.18 13.88 -20.16
N ASN A 68 7.47 14.10 -18.87
CA ASN A 68 8.45 15.09 -18.43
C ASN A 68 9.31 14.51 -17.29
N PRO A 69 10.39 13.78 -17.62
CA PRO A 69 11.25 13.15 -16.61
C PRO A 69 11.95 14.19 -15.72
N GLU A 70 12.12 15.44 -16.13
CA GLU A 70 12.67 16.51 -15.26
C GLU A 70 11.70 16.90 -14.12
N ALA A 71 10.40 16.64 -14.27
CA ALA A 71 9.41 16.88 -13.23
C ALA A 71 9.56 15.91 -12.03
N ILE A 72 10.22 14.77 -12.24
CA ILE A 72 10.52 13.78 -11.22
C ILE A 72 11.35 14.38 -10.07
N HIS A 73 12.40 15.13 -10.41
CA HIS A 73 13.27 15.77 -9.41
C HIS A 73 12.50 16.76 -8.52
N LYS A 74 11.52 17.48 -9.09
CA LYS A 74 10.66 18.40 -8.34
C LYS A 74 9.65 17.66 -7.45
N ALA A 75 9.08 16.56 -7.94
CA ALA A 75 8.12 15.76 -7.19
C ALA A 75 8.75 15.11 -5.95
N ALA A 76 9.98 14.58 -6.06
CA ALA A 76 10.72 13.99 -4.94
C ALA A 76 10.96 15.01 -3.80
N ILE A 77 11.34 16.24 -4.14
CA ILE A 77 11.55 17.34 -3.19
C ILE A 77 10.23 17.73 -2.50
N LEU A 78 9.11 17.74 -3.21
CA LEU A 78 7.80 18.06 -2.63
C LEU A 78 7.34 17.01 -1.62
N THR A 79 7.55 15.72 -1.89
CA THR A 79 7.23 14.63 -0.94
C THR A 79 8.01 14.75 0.38
N GLU A 80 9.27 15.18 0.36
CA GLU A 80 10.04 15.47 1.59
C GLU A 80 9.47 16.67 2.36
N VAL A 81 8.95 17.68 1.65
CA VAL A 81 8.46 18.93 2.26
C VAL A 81 7.04 18.80 2.82
N THR A 82 6.19 17.95 2.24
CA THR A 82 4.81 17.70 2.71
C THR A 82 4.72 16.61 3.78
N GLY A 83 5.78 15.83 4.00
CA GLY A 83 5.93 14.88 5.10
C GLY A 83 6.22 15.54 6.46
N LYS A 84 5.59 16.66 6.79
CA LYS A 84 5.71 17.27 8.13
C LYS A 84 4.86 16.53 9.15
N LYS A 85 5.39 15.44 9.71
CA LYS A 85 5.11 15.10 11.12
C LYS A 85 5.74 16.19 11.98
N HIS A 86 4.91 17.07 12.51
CA HIS A 86 5.31 18.11 13.44
C HIS A 86 5.73 17.48 14.78
N SER A 87 6.98 17.70 15.22
CA SER A 87 7.39 18.10 16.58
C SER A 87 8.73 17.49 17.07
N LEU A 88 9.70 18.38 17.31
CA LEU A 88 10.53 18.40 18.53
C LEU A 88 11.41 17.19 18.88
N LEU A 89 12.48 16.90 18.13
CA LEU A 89 13.62 16.13 18.69
C LEU A 89 14.98 16.62 18.14
N LYS A 90 15.35 17.87 18.44
CA LYS A 90 16.75 18.35 18.31
C LYS A 90 17.56 18.17 19.61
N GLY A 91 17.23 17.15 20.42
CA GLY A 91 17.82 16.99 21.77
C GLY A 91 18.21 15.58 22.23
N ALA A 92 18.02 14.53 21.44
CA ALA A 92 18.22 13.15 21.92
C ALA A 92 19.37 12.36 21.26
N LYS A 93 20.27 13.02 20.51
CA LYS A 93 21.41 12.36 19.83
C LYS A 93 22.52 11.83 20.76
N ARG A 94 22.38 11.90 22.10
CA ARG A 94 23.42 11.47 23.06
C ARG A 94 23.08 10.26 23.92
N LEU A 95 21.83 9.80 23.96
CA LEU A 95 21.42 8.72 24.88
C LEU A 95 21.24 7.35 24.21
N PHE A 96 21.11 7.29 22.88
CA PHE A 96 20.86 6.02 22.17
C PHE A 96 22.12 5.30 21.68
N SER A 97 23.30 5.93 21.74
CA SER A 97 24.57 5.31 21.31
C SER A 97 25.06 4.18 22.23
N LYS A 98 24.45 4.02 23.41
CA LYS A 98 24.78 2.97 24.38
C LYS A 98 23.85 1.75 24.36
N ILE A 99 22.70 1.82 23.69
CA ILE A 99 21.73 0.71 23.65
C ILE A 99 21.85 -0.12 22.35
N TRP A 100 22.51 0.39 21.32
CA TRP A 100 22.63 -0.31 20.03
C TRP A 100 23.81 -1.29 19.90
N ARG A 101 24.59 -1.54 20.97
CA ARG A 101 25.62 -2.59 20.94
C ARG A 101 25.08 -3.93 21.42
N ARG A 102 24.24 -4.58 20.61
CA ARG A 102 24.17 -6.06 20.41
C ARG A 102 22.94 -6.42 19.55
N THR A 103 23.14 -7.42 18.69
CA THR A 103 22.19 -8.18 17.83
C THR A 103 21.67 -7.53 16.54
N SER A 104 22.55 -7.54 15.53
CA SER A 104 22.37 -7.98 14.12
C SER A 104 21.02 -7.85 13.39
N LYS A 105 21.05 -7.01 12.35
CA LYS A 105 20.27 -6.94 11.09
C LYS A 105 18.75 -6.69 11.15
N PRO A 106 18.31 -5.44 10.92
CA PRO A 106 17.01 -5.11 10.32
C PRO A 106 17.12 -4.98 8.79
N LEU A 107 16.07 -5.44 8.10
CA LEU A 107 15.82 -5.31 6.66
C LEU A 107 16.13 -3.89 6.16
N ALA A 108 16.87 -3.80 5.05
CA ALA A 108 17.05 -2.54 4.34
C ALA A 108 15.69 -2.04 3.86
N GLN A 109 15.16 -1.06 4.57
CA GLN A 109 14.18 -0.12 4.06
C GLN A 109 14.92 0.73 3.01
N CYS A 110 14.89 0.29 1.77
CA CYS A 110 15.45 1.05 0.65
C CYS A 110 14.48 2.18 0.29
N GLU A 111 14.70 3.32 0.93
CA GLU A 111 14.36 4.61 0.35
C GLU A 111 15.14 4.80 -0.97
N ASN A 112 14.44 5.30 -1.99
CA ASN A 112 14.97 5.89 -3.24
C ASN A 112 15.76 4.97 -4.19
N LEU A 113 15.30 4.83 -5.45
CA LEU A 113 15.90 5.55 -6.59
C LEU A 113 15.18 5.19 -7.90
N PHE A 114 14.89 6.22 -8.70
CA PHE A 114 14.66 6.08 -10.14
C PHE A 114 15.78 5.26 -10.80
N LYS A 115 15.43 4.36 -11.71
CA LYS A 115 16.38 3.85 -12.69
C LYS A 115 15.72 3.64 -14.06
N LEU A 116 16.13 4.53 -14.96
CA LEU A 116 16.19 4.50 -16.43
C LEU A 116 15.42 3.40 -17.16
#